data_AF-A0A7W5ENF3-F1
#
_entry.id   AF-A0A7W5ENF3-F1
#
_cell.length_a   1.000
_cell.length_b   1.000
_cell.length_c   1.000
_cell.angle_alpha   90.00
_cell.angle_beta   90.00
_cell.angle_gamma   90.00
#
_symmetry.space_group_name_H-M   'P 1'
#
loop_
_entity.id
_entity.type
_entity.pdbx_description
1 polymer ?
#
loop_
_entity_poly.entity_id
_entity_poly.type
_entity_poly.pdbx_seq_one_letter_code
_entity_poly.pdbx_strand_id
1 'polypeptide(L)'
;MTNSLFDVAAFLRRIANGEIDALAPLTRVVPTETWELGLTFGEDDDRLFDSRSLRSKKGYERLAYPNHFKHLTWTHDLVRWSKDETVTAAWLHEHSQPMTEQHRERLSLRLGYANRAPTAQDQNHHVYYVYLAPFAEKLFVAGESIGGGHAERGGAIALTPEELLAWPDWQQHLVLSDAAWAVPIVEANAGMPALLADMLVKEVCAREKGRD
;
A
#
# COMPACT_ATOMS: atom_id res chain seq x y z
N MET A 1 9.68 27.47 -17.35
CA MET A 1 9.17 26.20 -16.81
C MET A 1 8.00 26.54 -15.91
N THR A 2 6.79 26.45 -16.44
CA THR A 2 5.55 26.91 -15.79
C THR A 2 5.11 25.91 -14.74
N ASN A 3 5.20 26.30 -13.47
CA ASN A 3 4.50 25.66 -12.36
C ASN A 3 3.00 25.73 -12.65
N SER A 4 2.41 24.62 -13.10
CA SER A 4 0.96 24.46 -13.08
C SER A 4 0.55 24.22 -11.62
N LEU A 5 0.39 25.32 -10.88
CA LEU A 5 -0.45 25.34 -9.69
C LEU A 5 -1.87 25.05 -10.18
N PHE A 6 -2.38 23.88 -9.84
CA PHE A 6 -3.78 23.56 -9.99
C PHE A 6 -4.59 24.66 -9.29
N ASP A 7 -5.24 25.51 -10.10
CA ASP A 7 -6.06 26.60 -9.59
C ASP A 7 -7.36 26.00 -9.04
N VAL A 8 -7.37 25.78 -7.72
CA VAL A 8 -8.52 25.26 -6.98
C VAL A 8 -9.76 26.12 -7.23
N ALA A 9 -9.61 27.45 -7.41
CA ALA A 9 -10.74 28.32 -7.71
C ALA A 9 -11.25 28.15 -9.15
N ALA A 10 -10.39 27.82 -10.11
CA ALA A 10 -10.82 27.46 -11.46
C ALA A 10 -11.51 26.08 -11.49
N PHE A 11 -10.98 25.10 -10.76
CA PHE A 11 -11.60 23.76 -10.65
C PHE A 11 -12.97 23.81 -9.98
N LEU A 12 -13.09 24.49 -8.83
CA LEU A 12 -14.37 24.67 -8.14
C LEU A 12 -15.40 25.43 -8.99
N ARG A 13 -14.96 26.40 -9.81
CA ARG A 13 -15.84 27.09 -10.76
C ARG A 13 -16.38 26.14 -11.83
N ARG A 14 -15.56 25.23 -12.34
CA ARG A 14 -16.01 24.24 -13.33
C ARG A 14 -17.00 23.22 -12.75
N ILE A 15 -16.84 22.82 -11.48
CA ILE A 15 -17.85 22.03 -10.73
C ILE A 15 -19.14 22.84 -10.55
N ALA A 16 -19.04 24.09 -10.08
CA ALA A 16 -20.20 24.96 -9.87
C ALA A 16 -20.99 25.24 -11.16
N ASN A 17 -20.31 25.23 -12.31
CA ASN A 17 -20.90 25.41 -13.63
C ASN A 17 -21.44 24.10 -14.25
N GLY A 18 -21.29 22.95 -13.58
CA GLY A 18 -21.70 21.64 -14.12
C GLY A 18 -20.87 21.18 -15.32
N GLU A 19 -19.68 21.76 -15.53
CA GLU A 19 -18.78 21.40 -16.63
C GLU A 19 -17.95 20.15 -16.31
N ILE A 20 -17.95 19.73 -15.05
CA ILE A 20 -17.33 18.51 -14.54
C ILE A 20 -18.25 17.99 -13.44
N ASP A 21 -18.58 16.70 -13.48
CA ASP A 21 -19.19 16.04 -12.32
C ASP A 21 -18.28 16.20 -11.09
N ALA A 22 -18.88 16.39 -9.91
CA ALA A 22 -18.11 16.44 -8.68
C ALA A 22 -17.29 15.16 -8.55
N LEU A 23 -15.97 15.30 -8.38
CA LEU A 23 -15.08 14.16 -8.22
C LEU A 23 -15.55 13.28 -7.06
N ALA A 24 -15.65 11.97 -7.30
CA ALA A 24 -15.95 11.01 -6.25
C ALA A 24 -14.92 11.08 -5.12
N PRO A 25 -15.34 10.90 -3.85
CA PRO A 25 -14.43 11.03 -2.71
C PRO A 25 -13.33 9.97 -2.77
N LEU A 26 -12.13 10.31 -2.32
CA LEU A 26 -11.05 9.34 -2.13
C LEU A 26 -11.42 8.42 -0.96
N THR A 27 -11.60 7.12 -1.23
CA THR A 27 -12.03 6.14 -0.22
C THR A 27 -10.86 5.29 0.26
N ARG A 28 -9.95 4.93 -0.65
CA ARG A 28 -8.79 4.07 -0.34
C ARG A 28 -7.50 4.61 -0.94
N VAL A 29 -6.41 4.47 -0.18
CA VAL A 29 -5.05 4.79 -0.59
C VAL A 29 -4.13 3.69 -0.12
N VAL A 30 -3.47 3.01 -1.05
CA VAL A 30 -2.55 1.90 -0.79
C VAL A 30 -1.18 2.26 -1.35
N PRO A 31 -0.18 2.58 -0.51
CA PRO A 31 1.18 2.63 -0.98
C PRO A 31 1.70 1.22 -1.26
N THR A 32 2.54 1.06 -2.28
CA THR A 32 3.03 -0.25 -2.69
C THR A 32 4.54 -0.39 -2.58
N GLU A 33 5.03 -1.62 -2.68
CA GLU A 33 6.47 -1.91 -2.78
C GLU A 33 7.11 -1.44 -4.09
N THR A 34 6.29 -1.08 -5.09
CA THR A 34 6.72 -0.69 -6.44
C THR A 34 6.71 0.82 -6.67
N TRP A 35 6.62 1.63 -5.59
CA TRP A 35 6.56 3.10 -5.66
C TRP A 35 5.32 3.64 -6.36
N GLU A 36 4.20 2.95 -6.21
CA GLU A 36 2.92 3.35 -6.75
C GLU A 36 1.93 3.57 -5.59
N LEU A 37 0.87 4.35 -5.84
CA LEU A 37 -0.34 4.33 -5.01
C LEU A 37 -1.45 3.64 -5.78
N GLY A 38 -2.04 2.61 -5.19
CA GLY A 38 -3.39 2.18 -5.54
C GLY A 38 -4.39 3.13 -4.88
N LEU A 39 -5.28 3.71 -5.68
CA LEU A 39 -6.27 4.69 -5.24
C LEU A 39 -7.66 4.19 -5.60
N THR A 40 -8.63 4.41 -4.73
CA THR A 40 -10.05 4.18 -5.06
C THR A 40 -10.81 5.48 -4.84
N PHE A 41 -11.55 5.92 -5.85
CA PHE A 41 -12.47 7.06 -5.78
C PHE A 41 -13.91 6.53 -5.85
N GLY A 42 -14.74 6.87 -4.87
CA GLY A 42 -16.09 6.31 -4.77
C GLY A 42 -16.09 4.79 -4.62
N GLU A 43 -16.99 4.12 -5.35
CA GLU A 43 -17.18 2.66 -5.29
C GLU A 43 -16.33 1.91 -6.33
N ASP A 44 -16.17 2.44 -7.56
CA ASP A 44 -15.67 1.66 -8.70
C ASP A 44 -14.54 2.33 -9.53
N ASP A 45 -14.00 3.49 -9.11
CA ASP A 45 -12.89 4.15 -9.84
C ASP A 45 -11.55 3.87 -9.16
N ASP A 46 -11.00 2.70 -9.47
CA ASP A 46 -9.66 2.31 -9.06
C ASP A 46 -8.60 2.83 -10.03
N ARG A 47 -7.60 3.49 -9.47
CA ARG A 47 -6.54 4.16 -10.22
C ARG A 47 -5.17 3.82 -9.67
N LEU A 48 -4.19 3.85 -10.56
CA LEU A 48 -2.79 3.67 -10.24
C LEU A 48 -2.06 5.00 -10.43
N PHE A 49 -1.41 5.46 -9.37
CA PHE A 49 -0.64 6.69 -9.37
C PHE A 49 0.86 6.38 -9.24
N ASP A 50 1.67 6.96 -10.12
CA ASP A 50 3.12 6.86 -10.09
C ASP A 50 3.72 7.92 -9.15
N SER A 51 4.32 7.46 -8.04
CA SER A 51 4.85 8.35 -7.01
C SER A 51 6.02 9.21 -7.48
N ARG A 52 6.69 8.88 -8.59
CA ARG A 52 7.75 9.72 -9.18
C ARG A 52 7.22 11.12 -9.54
N SER A 53 5.92 11.24 -9.81
CA SER A 53 5.25 12.53 -10.05
C SER A 53 5.29 13.46 -8.83
N LEU A 54 5.34 12.93 -7.60
CA LEU A 54 5.45 13.75 -6.39
C LEU A 54 6.78 14.50 -6.35
N ARG A 55 7.87 13.87 -6.76
CA ARG A 55 9.18 14.54 -6.85
C ARG A 55 9.23 15.48 -8.06
N SER A 56 8.95 14.95 -9.25
CA SER A 56 9.16 15.70 -10.49
C SER A 56 8.20 16.87 -10.67
N LYS A 57 6.98 16.81 -10.09
CA LYS A 57 5.96 17.86 -10.22
C LYS A 57 5.69 18.66 -8.95
N LYS A 58 5.97 18.11 -7.75
CA LYS A 58 5.74 18.81 -6.46
C LYS A 58 7.03 19.12 -5.69
N GLY A 59 8.17 18.54 -6.08
CA GLY A 59 9.44 18.73 -5.37
C GLY A 59 9.54 17.98 -4.04
N TYR A 60 8.71 16.96 -3.81
CA TYR A 60 8.67 16.20 -2.55
C TYR A 60 9.78 15.14 -2.50
N GLU A 61 11.03 15.57 -2.45
CA GLU A 61 12.22 14.70 -2.53
C GLU A 61 12.30 13.66 -1.41
N ARG A 62 11.78 13.96 -0.21
CA ARG A 62 11.76 13.01 0.91
C ARG A 62 10.92 11.77 0.59
N LEU A 63 9.97 11.86 -0.34
CA LEU A 63 9.14 10.74 -0.75
C LEU A 63 9.85 9.80 -1.74
N ALA A 64 11.14 10.06 -2.05
CA ALA A 64 12.01 9.09 -2.70
C ALA A 64 12.41 7.91 -1.80
N TYR A 65 12.17 8.01 -0.48
CA TYR A 65 12.53 6.97 0.50
C TYR A 65 11.29 6.12 0.84
N PRO A 66 11.37 4.78 0.86
CA PRO A 66 10.16 3.94 0.87
C PRO A 66 9.34 4.15 2.13
N ASN A 67 10.02 4.24 3.27
CA ASN A 67 9.38 4.42 4.56
C ASN A 67 8.69 5.79 4.67
N HIS A 68 9.28 6.82 4.07
CA HIS A 68 8.65 8.15 4.05
C HIS A 68 7.44 8.14 3.12
N PHE A 69 7.54 7.51 1.95
CA PHE A 69 6.43 7.39 1.01
C PHE A 69 5.26 6.57 1.58
N LYS A 70 5.52 5.54 2.38
CA LYS A 70 4.46 4.75 3.02
C LYS A 70 3.89 5.42 4.26
N HIS A 71 4.62 6.31 4.91
CA HIS A 71 4.13 7.09 6.05
C HIS A 71 3.16 8.19 5.60
N LEU A 72 1.92 7.79 5.32
CA LEU A 72 0.87 8.69 4.86
C LEU A 72 -0.40 8.56 5.68
N THR A 73 -1.20 9.61 5.65
CA THR A 73 -2.59 9.65 6.10
C THR A 73 -3.44 10.21 4.98
N TRP A 74 -4.72 9.90 4.97
CA TRP A 74 -5.63 10.46 3.97
C TRP A 74 -7.00 10.76 4.55
N THR A 75 -7.71 11.62 3.83
CA THR A 75 -9.13 11.93 4.00
C THR A 75 -9.81 11.75 2.65
N HIS A 76 -11.09 12.07 2.56
CA HIS A 76 -11.81 12.07 1.27
C HIS A 76 -11.25 13.06 0.25
N ASP A 77 -10.54 14.10 0.71
CA ASP A 77 -10.13 15.22 -0.15
C ASP A 77 -8.63 15.29 -0.43
N LEU A 78 -7.80 14.57 0.35
CA LEU A 78 -6.34 14.65 0.23
C LEU A 78 -5.60 13.47 0.83
N VAL A 79 -4.36 13.30 0.38
CA VAL A 79 -3.31 12.46 0.98
C VAL A 79 -2.22 13.37 1.54
N ARG A 80 -1.72 13.02 2.72
CA ARG A 80 -0.73 13.79 3.48
C ARG A 80 0.39 12.87 3.97
N TRP A 81 1.62 13.27 3.69
CA TRP A 81 2.85 12.68 4.26
C TRP A 81 3.41 13.54 5.39
N SER A 82 3.35 14.86 5.22
CA SER A 82 3.74 15.85 6.24
C SER A 82 2.90 17.13 6.08
N LYS A 83 3.09 18.12 6.95
CA LYS A 83 2.37 19.40 6.84
C LYS A 83 2.56 20.07 5.47
N ASP A 84 3.76 19.94 4.90
CA ASP A 84 4.14 20.61 3.65
C ASP A 84 4.07 19.66 2.43
N GLU A 85 3.89 18.36 2.65
CA GLU A 85 3.76 17.34 1.61
C GLU A 85 2.34 16.77 1.60
N THR A 86 1.44 17.50 0.93
CA THR A 86 0.02 17.17 0.81
C THR A 86 -0.44 17.27 -0.65
N VAL A 87 -1.28 16.33 -1.08
CA VAL A 87 -1.82 16.29 -2.43
C VAL A 87 -3.33 16.07 -2.37
N THR A 88 -4.09 16.85 -3.13
CA THR A 88 -5.56 16.72 -3.19
C THR A 88 -5.99 15.50 -3.98
N ALA A 89 -7.16 14.97 -3.66
CA ALA A 89 -7.83 13.90 -4.39
C ALA A 89 -7.98 14.24 -5.88
N ALA A 90 -8.36 15.48 -6.20
CA ALA A 90 -8.47 15.95 -7.59
C ALA A 90 -7.15 15.90 -8.35
N TRP A 91 -6.06 16.31 -7.72
CA TRP A 91 -4.75 16.24 -8.37
C TRP A 91 -4.33 14.78 -8.58
N LEU A 92 -4.55 13.91 -7.59
CA LEU A 92 -4.26 12.48 -7.70
C LEU A 92 -5.07 11.81 -8.82
N HIS A 93 -6.36 12.15 -8.95
CA HIS A 93 -7.24 11.63 -10.00
C HIS A 93 -6.73 12.02 -11.39
N GLU A 94 -6.44 13.31 -11.59
CA GLU A 94 -5.90 13.85 -12.85
C GLU A 94 -4.54 13.23 -13.23
N HIS A 95 -3.73 12.85 -12.23
CA HIS A 95 -2.35 12.39 -12.41
C HIS A 95 -2.18 10.87 -12.27
N SER A 96 -3.28 10.12 -12.20
CA SER A 96 -3.29 8.67 -12.15
C SER A 96 -3.96 8.10 -13.40
N GLN A 97 -3.72 6.81 -13.65
CA GLN A 97 -4.35 6.07 -14.75
C GLN A 97 -5.33 5.04 -14.19
N PRO A 98 -6.40 4.67 -14.92
CA PRO A 98 -7.25 3.55 -14.53
C PRO A 98 -6.44 2.28 -14.26
N MET A 99 -6.80 1.54 -13.22
CA MET A 99 -6.12 0.31 -12.84
C MET A 99 -6.58 -0.85 -13.73
N THR A 100 -5.64 -1.59 -14.32
CA THR A 100 -5.92 -2.82 -15.07
C THR A 100 -5.94 -4.02 -14.12
N GLU A 101 -6.46 -5.16 -14.57
CA GLU A 101 -6.42 -6.40 -13.77
C GLU A 101 -4.98 -6.81 -13.42
N GLN A 102 -4.07 -6.73 -14.39
CA GLN A 102 -2.65 -6.99 -14.15
C GLN A 102 -2.04 -6.03 -13.11
N HIS A 103 -2.51 -4.78 -13.04
CA HIS A 103 -2.11 -3.88 -11.97
C HIS A 103 -2.65 -4.37 -10.61
N ARG A 104 -3.93 -4.74 -10.52
CA ARG A 104 -4.54 -5.23 -9.28
C ARG A 104 -3.80 -6.43 -8.70
N GLU A 105 -3.43 -7.39 -9.54
CA GLU A 105 -2.74 -8.62 -9.14
C GLU A 105 -1.30 -8.38 -8.65
N ARG A 106 -0.61 -7.34 -9.15
CA ARG A 106 0.80 -7.08 -8.79
C ARG A 106 0.97 -6.13 -7.61
N LEU A 107 -0.06 -5.37 -7.24
CA LEU A 107 0.05 -4.41 -6.14
C LEU A 107 0.21 -5.17 -4.83
N SER A 108 1.35 -4.94 -4.19
CA SER A 108 1.69 -5.54 -2.92
C SER A 108 2.14 -4.48 -1.93
N LEU A 109 1.80 -4.70 -0.66
CA LEU A 109 2.25 -3.91 0.48
C LEU A 109 2.80 -4.85 1.54
N ARG A 110 4.02 -4.62 2.00
CA ARG A 110 4.68 -5.42 3.03
C ARG A 110 4.00 -5.22 4.38
N LEU A 111 3.56 -6.31 4.99
CA LEU A 111 3.18 -6.32 6.41
C LEU A 111 4.39 -6.62 7.30
N GLY A 112 5.29 -7.49 6.84
CA GLY A 112 6.51 -7.85 7.54
C GLY A 112 7.54 -8.50 6.63
N TYR A 113 8.81 -8.34 7.00
CA TYR A 113 9.97 -8.94 6.34
C TYR A 113 11.13 -8.97 7.32
N ALA A 114 11.57 -10.15 7.73
CA ALA A 114 12.64 -10.29 8.71
C ALA A 114 13.55 -11.48 8.40
N ASN A 115 14.86 -11.24 8.48
CA ASN A 115 15.85 -12.31 8.45
C ASN A 115 15.99 -12.90 9.85
N ARG A 116 15.73 -14.20 9.97
CA ARG A 116 15.88 -14.99 11.20
C ARG A 116 17.12 -15.87 11.21
N ALA A 117 17.97 -15.74 10.20
CA ALA A 117 19.29 -16.34 10.26
C ALA A 117 20.11 -15.78 11.46
N PRO A 118 20.97 -16.61 12.07
CA PRO A 118 21.28 -17.98 11.68
C PRO A 118 20.18 -18.98 12.10
N THR A 119 19.94 -19.97 11.24
CA THR A 119 19.05 -21.11 11.51
C THR A 119 19.71 -22.43 11.06
N ALA A 120 19.07 -23.57 11.35
CA ALA A 120 19.52 -24.85 10.82
C ALA A 120 19.48 -24.92 9.28
N GLN A 121 18.64 -24.10 8.63
CA GLN A 121 18.49 -24.09 7.17
C GLN A 121 19.56 -23.27 6.46
N ASP A 122 19.96 -22.14 7.07
CA ASP A 122 20.98 -21.24 6.53
C ASP A 122 21.55 -20.34 7.64
N GLN A 123 22.84 -20.04 7.56
CA GLN A 123 23.55 -19.23 8.54
C GLN A 123 23.38 -17.72 8.35
N ASN A 124 23.05 -17.28 7.14
CA ASN A 124 23.07 -15.86 6.77
C ASN A 124 21.73 -15.38 6.20
N HIS A 125 20.93 -16.25 5.60
CA HIS A 125 19.72 -15.89 4.87
C HIS A 125 18.61 -16.89 5.10
N HIS A 126 17.75 -16.58 6.07
CA HIS A 126 16.48 -17.26 6.28
C HIS A 126 15.43 -16.20 6.60
N VAL A 127 14.84 -15.67 5.54
CA VAL A 127 13.90 -14.56 5.61
C VAL A 127 12.48 -15.09 5.63
N TYR A 128 11.69 -14.58 6.57
CA TYR A 128 10.24 -14.71 6.59
C TYR A 128 9.61 -13.41 6.12
N TYR A 129 8.58 -13.51 5.28
CA TYR A 129 7.85 -12.35 4.80
C TYR A 129 6.35 -12.59 4.70
N VAL A 130 5.61 -11.49 4.87
CA VAL A 130 4.17 -11.40 4.61
C VAL A 130 3.88 -10.11 3.86
N TYR A 131 3.22 -10.23 2.72
CA TYR A 131 2.69 -9.13 1.94
C TYR A 131 1.17 -9.19 1.89
N LEU A 132 0.57 -8.02 1.73
CA LEU A 132 -0.83 -7.80 1.44
C LEU A 132 -0.99 -7.52 -0.06
N ALA A 133 -1.96 -8.15 -0.70
CA ALA A 133 -2.39 -7.86 -2.06
C ALA A 133 -3.81 -7.24 -2.01
N PRO A 134 -3.93 -5.93 -1.73
CA PRO A 134 -5.19 -5.32 -1.27
C PRO A 134 -6.28 -5.17 -2.35
N PHE A 135 -5.94 -5.46 -3.62
CA PHE A 135 -6.87 -5.48 -4.75
C PHE A 135 -7.10 -6.89 -5.30
N ALA A 136 -6.53 -7.92 -4.68
CA ALA A 136 -6.67 -9.31 -5.09
C ALA A 136 -7.58 -10.09 -4.12
N GLU A 137 -8.20 -11.16 -4.61
CA GLU A 137 -8.98 -12.09 -3.78
C GLU A 137 -8.10 -12.79 -2.73
N LYS A 138 -6.92 -13.25 -3.15
CA LYS A 138 -5.88 -13.78 -2.26
C LYS A 138 -5.18 -12.61 -1.57
N LEU A 139 -5.78 -12.15 -0.48
CA LEU A 139 -5.34 -10.95 0.23
C LEU A 139 -3.91 -11.05 0.81
N PHE A 140 -3.46 -12.25 1.17
CA PHE A 140 -2.16 -12.45 1.80
C PHE A 140 -1.21 -13.23 0.91
N VAL A 141 0.07 -12.84 0.90
CA VAL A 141 1.16 -13.63 0.36
C VAL A 141 2.18 -13.85 1.47
N ALA A 142 2.24 -15.08 1.98
CA ALA A 142 3.16 -15.48 3.03
C ALA A 142 4.23 -16.40 2.47
N GLY A 143 5.49 -16.21 2.88
CA GLY A 143 6.56 -17.07 2.38
C GLY A 143 7.86 -16.95 3.15
N GLU A 144 8.80 -17.77 2.68
CA GLU A 144 10.17 -17.85 3.17
C GLU A 144 11.14 -17.69 2.01
N SER A 145 12.33 -17.18 2.29
CA SER A 145 13.46 -17.13 1.36
C SER A 145 14.71 -17.61 2.08
N ILE A 146 15.31 -18.69 1.59
CA ILE A 146 16.39 -19.43 2.25
C ILE A 146 17.60 -19.50 1.32
N GLY A 147 18.78 -19.11 1.82
CA GLY A 147 20.05 -19.10 1.07
C GLY A 147 20.22 -17.86 0.17
N GLY A 148 19.13 -17.36 -0.43
CA GLY A 148 19.13 -16.15 -1.27
C GLY A 148 19.88 -16.32 -2.60
N GLY A 149 19.67 -15.37 -3.50
CA GLY A 149 20.35 -15.35 -4.81
C GLY A 149 20.15 -16.64 -5.60
N HIS A 150 21.25 -17.26 -6.04
CA HIS A 150 21.19 -18.51 -6.84
C HIS A 150 20.98 -19.76 -5.98
N ALA A 151 21.02 -19.65 -4.65
CA ALA A 151 20.83 -20.75 -3.71
C ALA A 151 19.42 -20.75 -3.07
N GLU A 152 18.47 -20.02 -3.66
CA GLU A 152 17.13 -19.86 -3.14
C GLU A 152 16.38 -21.19 -3.09
N ARG A 153 15.82 -21.53 -1.90
CA ARG A 153 15.07 -22.76 -1.64
C ARG A 153 13.73 -22.54 -0.96
N GLY A 154 13.40 -21.31 -0.62
CA GLY A 154 12.13 -20.93 -0.02
C GLY A 154 10.97 -20.96 -1.02
N GLY A 155 9.82 -20.44 -0.59
CA GLY A 155 8.59 -20.42 -1.37
C GLY A 155 7.57 -19.45 -0.80
N ALA A 156 6.50 -19.23 -1.55
CA ALA A 156 5.39 -18.38 -1.15
C ALA A 156 4.06 -19.08 -1.40
N ILE A 157 3.05 -18.72 -0.62
CA ILE A 157 1.66 -19.10 -0.81
C ILE A 157 0.78 -17.85 -0.77
N ALA A 158 -0.17 -17.78 -1.69
CA ALA A 158 -1.20 -16.75 -1.71
C ALA A 158 -2.48 -17.31 -1.06
N LEU A 159 -3.05 -16.56 -0.10
CA LEU A 159 -4.11 -17.01 0.79
C LEU A 159 -5.24 -15.96 0.85
N THR A 160 -6.49 -16.42 0.82
CA THR A 160 -7.63 -15.61 1.30
C THR A 160 -7.52 -15.43 2.83
N PRO A 161 -8.29 -14.51 3.45
CA PRO A 161 -8.35 -14.43 4.91
C PRO A 161 -8.79 -15.75 5.58
N GLU A 162 -9.71 -16.49 4.97
CA GLU A 162 -10.16 -17.79 5.47
C GLU A 162 -9.05 -18.85 5.39
N GLU A 163 -8.36 -18.93 4.25
CA GLU A 163 -7.25 -19.87 4.07
C GLU A 163 -6.08 -19.55 5.00
N LEU A 164 -5.82 -18.27 5.28
CA LEU A 164 -4.81 -17.86 6.26
C LEU A 164 -5.16 -18.40 7.66
N LEU A 165 -6.41 -18.27 8.09
CA LEU A 165 -6.85 -18.78 9.40
C LEU A 165 -6.83 -20.32 9.47
N ALA A 166 -7.02 -20.99 8.35
CA ALA A 166 -6.93 -22.45 8.25
C ALA A 166 -5.48 -22.96 8.12
N TRP A 167 -4.53 -22.10 7.76
CA TRP A 167 -3.13 -22.47 7.59
C TRP A 167 -2.46 -22.71 8.95
N PRO A 168 -1.86 -23.89 9.20
CA PRO A 168 -1.19 -24.16 10.47
C PRO A 168 -0.10 -23.15 10.78
N ASP A 169 -0.01 -22.73 12.04
CA ASP A 169 1.01 -21.83 12.57
C ASP A 169 1.10 -20.45 11.87
N TRP A 170 0.02 -19.99 11.21
CA TRP A 170 0.01 -18.70 10.52
C TRP A 170 0.40 -17.53 11.44
N GLN A 171 -0.03 -17.53 12.71
CA GLN A 171 0.37 -16.49 13.67
C GLN A 171 1.89 -16.50 13.89
N GLN A 172 2.49 -17.69 13.99
CA GLN A 172 3.93 -17.84 14.15
C GLN A 172 4.67 -17.32 12.92
N HIS A 173 4.15 -17.54 11.71
CA HIS A 173 4.73 -17.00 10.48
C HIS A 173 4.72 -15.46 10.47
N LEU A 174 3.64 -14.85 10.94
CA LEU A 174 3.56 -13.39 11.11
C LEU A 174 4.58 -12.89 12.14
N VAL A 175 4.74 -13.58 13.27
CA VAL A 175 5.78 -13.24 14.28
C VAL A 175 7.17 -13.34 13.67
N LEU A 176 7.48 -14.42 12.96
CA LEU A 176 8.77 -14.61 12.30
C LEU A 176 9.03 -13.56 11.23
N SER A 177 8.00 -12.98 10.63
CA SER A 177 8.10 -11.89 9.65
C SER A 177 8.15 -10.48 10.26
N ASP A 178 8.19 -10.32 11.58
CA ASP A 178 8.01 -9.02 12.29
C ASP A 178 6.63 -8.36 12.06
N ALA A 179 5.63 -9.15 11.69
CA ALA A 179 4.23 -8.76 11.47
C ALA A 179 3.28 -9.21 12.61
N ALA A 180 3.79 -9.50 13.81
CA ALA A 180 2.99 -9.95 14.96
C ALA A 180 1.82 -9.00 15.29
N TRP A 181 1.97 -7.71 14.99
CA TRP A 181 0.95 -6.68 15.18
C TRP A 181 -0.31 -6.92 14.33
N ALA A 182 -0.21 -7.63 13.21
CA ALA A 182 -1.32 -7.88 12.30
C ALA A 182 -2.23 -9.01 12.78
N VAL A 183 -1.74 -9.91 13.64
CA VAL A 183 -2.51 -11.06 14.17
C VAL A 183 -3.87 -10.65 14.75
N PRO A 184 -3.96 -9.73 15.74
CA PRO A 184 -5.25 -9.34 16.30
C PRO A 184 -6.18 -8.64 15.28
N ILE A 185 -5.62 -7.97 14.27
CA ILE A 185 -6.42 -7.31 13.22
C ILE A 185 -7.03 -8.37 12.30
N VAL A 186 -6.26 -9.39 11.92
CA VAL A 186 -6.72 -10.51 11.10
C VAL A 186 -7.80 -11.31 11.82
N GLU A 187 -7.55 -11.72 13.07
CA GLU A 187 -8.50 -12.52 13.86
C GLU A 187 -9.85 -11.83 14.04
N ALA A 188 -9.85 -10.52 14.25
CA ALA A 188 -11.07 -9.75 14.46
C ALA A 188 -11.86 -9.47 13.17
N ASN A 189 -11.23 -9.53 11.99
CA ASN A 189 -11.82 -8.99 10.76
C ASN A 189 -11.77 -9.92 9.54
N ALA A 190 -11.35 -11.18 9.68
CA ALA A 190 -11.24 -12.12 8.56
C ALA A 190 -12.54 -12.32 7.76
N GLY A 191 -13.70 -12.18 8.42
CA GLY A 191 -15.02 -12.25 7.77
C GLY A 191 -15.40 -11.00 6.94
N MET A 192 -14.56 -9.96 6.95
CA MET A 192 -14.78 -8.71 6.20
C MET A 192 -13.50 -8.32 5.43
N PRO A 193 -13.17 -9.01 4.31
CA PRO A 193 -11.88 -8.88 3.63
C PRO A 193 -11.52 -7.45 3.21
N ALA A 194 -12.50 -6.67 2.71
CA ALA A 194 -12.27 -5.28 2.32
C ALA A 194 -11.88 -4.41 3.53
N LEU A 195 -12.63 -4.50 4.64
CA LEU A 195 -12.33 -3.79 5.88
C LEU A 195 -10.97 -4.21 6.46
N LEU A 196 -10.68 -5.52 6.46
CA LEU A 196 -9.40 -6.07 6.89
C LEU A 196 -8.24 -5.46 6.10
N ALA A 197 -8.35 -5.43 4.76
CA ALA A 197 -7.33 -4.81 3.91
C ALA A 197 -7.11 -3.33 4.29
N ASP A 198 -8.19 -2.55 4.46
CA ASP A 198 -8.08 -1.13 4.83
C ASP A 198 -7.43 -0.93 6.20
N MET A 199 -7.77 -1.74 7.20
CA MET A 199 -7.18 -1.67 8.53
C MET A 199 -5.69 -1.99 8.49
N LEU A 200 -5.29 -3.03 7.76
CA LEU A 200 -3.89 -3.41 7.60
C LEU A 200 -3.09 -2.33 6.86
N VAL A 201 -3.64 -1.76 5.79
CA VAL A 201 -2.99 -0.66 5.04
C VAL A 201 -2.79 0.56 5.95
N LYS A 202 -3.83 0.99 6.68
CA LYS A 202 -3.73 2.12 7.62
C LYS A 202 -2.69 1.88 8.71
N GLU A 203 -2.66 0.68 9.27
CA GLU A 203 -1.70 0.31 10.31
C GLU A 203 -0.27 0.27 9.75
N VAL A 204 -0.04 -0.26 8.54
CA VAL A 204 1.29 -0.15 7.89
C VAL A 204 1.70 1.32 7.76
N CYS A 205 0.85 2.18 7.20
CA CYS A 205 1.16 3.58 7.02
C CYS A 205 1.48 4.29 8.36
N ALA A 206 0.77 3.95 9.44
CA ALA A 206 0.99 4.52 10.76
C ALA A 206 2.30 4.04 11.41
N ARG A 207 2.72 2.79 11.15
CA ARG A 207 3.92 2.17 11.73
C ARG A 207 5.20 2.57 11.01
N GLU A 208 5.10 2.89 9.72
CA GLU A 208 6.23 3.40 8.95
C GLU A 208 6.73 4.69 9.58
N LYS A 209 8.04 4.77 9.81
CA LYS A 209 8.65 5.96 10.41
C LYS A 209 9.17 6.85 9.29
N GLY A 210 8.54 8.00 9.12
CA GLY A 210 9.26 9.16 8.57
C GLY A 210 10.40 9.48 9.53
N ARG A 211 11.67 9.29 9.13
CA ARG A 211 12.75 9.94 9.88
C ARG A 211 12.72 11.40 9.45
N ASP A 212 12.41 12.28 10.40
CA ASP A 212 12.65 13.71 10.26
C ASP A 212 14.14 14.03 10.28
#